data_AF-A0A2R6FWQ6-F1
#
_entry.id   AF-A0A2R6FWQ6-F1
#
_cell.length_a   1.000
_cell.length_b   1.000
_cell.length_c   1.000
_cell.angle_alpha   90.00
_cell.angle_beta   90.00
_cell.angle_gamma   90.00
#
_symmetry.space_group_name_H-M   'P 1'
#
loop_
_entity.id
_entity.type
_entity.pdbx_description
1 polymer ?
#
loop_
_entity_poly.entity_id
_entity_poly.type
_entity_poly.pdbx_seq_one_letter_code
_entity_poly.pdbx_strand_id
1 'polypeptide(L)'
;MSETRERIAARVEADPGVYFSELVRELDLAPGQVQYHLRRLDGVDAADLHGRTHYYPSSVDERDRRALAALRRETARDALVVLLRRGPTPPAAVADELGVARSTLEWHLDRLVAEDLVRKSR
;
A
#
# COMPACT_ATOMS: atom_id res chain seq x y z
N MET A 1 2.86 -26.87 -7.72
CA MET A 1 2.01 -25.78 -7.19
C MET A 1 0.58 -26.02 -7.64
N SER A 2 -0.45 -25.51 -6.95
CA SER A 2 -1.84 -25.62 -7.42
C SER A 2 -2.23 -24.35 -8.19
N GLU A 3 -3.13 -24.45 -9.16
CA GLU A 3 -3.61 -23.29 -9.95
C GLU A 3 -4.04 -22.12 -9.05
N THR A 4 -4.74 -22.38 -7.95
CA THR A 4 -5.13 -21.34 -6.98
C THR A 4 -3.94 -20.64 -6.33
N ARG A 5 -2.87 -21.38 -6.01
CA ARG A 5 -1.66 -20.81 -5.39
C ARG A 5 -0.90 -19.94 -6.40
N GLU A 6 -0.85 -20.37 -7.66
CA GLU A 6 -0.27 -19.58 -8.75
C GLU A 6 -1.05 -18.29 -8.99
N ARG A 7 -2.40 -18.35 -8.97
CA ARG A 7 -3.26 -17.16 -9.06
C ARG A 7 -3.04 -16.20 -7.88
N ILE A 8 -2.92 -16.71 -6.65
CA ILE A 8 -2.62 -15.88 -5.47
C ILE A 8 -1.23 -15.24 -5.60
N ALA A 9 -0.20 -16.03 -5.92
CA ALA A 9 1.16 -15.52 -6.09
C ALA A 9 1.23 -14.44 -7.19
N ALA A 10 0.64 -14.71 -8.35
CA ALA A 10 0.59 -13.76 -9.46
C ALA A 10 -0.15 -12.47 -9.08
N ARG A 11 -1.23 -12.57 -8.30
CA ARG A 11 -1.97 -11.39 -7.83
C ARG A 11 -1.18 -10.54 -6.85
N VAL A 12 -0.40 -11.18 -5.96
CA VAL A 12 0.50 -10.49 -5.02
C VAL A 12 1.69 -9.87 -5.75
N GLU A 13 2.24 -10.56 -6.75
CA GLU A 13 3.34 -10.06 -7.59
C GLU A 13 2.92 -8.84 -8.43
N ALA A 14 1.72 -8.89 -9.01
CA ALA A 14 1.19 -7.80 -9.83
C ALA A 14 0.88 -6.53 -9.02
N ASP A 15 0.72 -6.66 -7.71
CA ASP A 15 0.28 -5.55 -6.85
C ASP A 15 0.76 -5.76 -5.39
N PRO A 16 2.06 -5.54 -5.13
CA PRO A 16 2.63 -5.74 -3.82
C PRO A 16 1.94 -4.88 -2.74
N GLY A 17 1.55 -5.53 -1.64
CA GLY A 17 0.81 -4.91 -0.55
C GLY A 17 -0.71 -5.01 -0.66
N VAL A 18 -1.22 -5.91 -1.50
CA VAL A 18 -2.64 -6.22 -1.62
C VAL A 18 -3.22 -6.72 -0.28
N TYR A 19 -4.46 -6.33 0.02
CA TYR A 19 -5.15 -6.75 1.23
C TYR A 19 -5.73 -8.16 1.09
N PHE A 20 -5.88 -8.84 2.24
CA PHE A 20 -6.59 -10.12 2.29
C PHE A 20 -7.99 -10.05 1.64
N SER A 21 -8.74 -9.01 1.96
CA SER A 21 -10.10 -8.79 1.42
C SER A 21 -10.10 -8.57 -0.09
N GLU A 22 -9.04 -7.98 -0.64
CA GLU A 22 -8.89 -7.78 -2.08
C GLU A 22 -8.58 -9.11 -2.77
N LEU A 23 -7.70 -9.94 -2.18
CA LEU A 23 -7.44 -11.29 -2.67
C LEU A 23 -8.72 -12.15 -2.70
N VAL A 24 -9.52 -12.11 -1.63
CA VAL A 24 -10.82 -12.81 -1.57
C VAL A 24 -11.75 -12.34 -2.68
N ARG A 25 -11.92 -11.02 -2.83
CA ARG A 25 -12.84 -10.42 -3.79
C ARG A 25 -12.42 -10.68 -5.24
N GLU A 26 -11.14 -10.55 -5.56
CA GLU A 26 -10.66 -10.54 -6.94
C GLU A 26 -10.34 -11.93 -7.48
N LEU A 27 -10.05 -12.88 -6.60
CA LEU A 27 -9.82 -14.27 -6.99
C LEU A 27 -11.11 -15.11 -6.98
N ASP A 28 -12.22 -14.54 -6.50
CA ASP A 28 -13.51 -15.22 -6.32
C ASP A 28 -13.35 -16.51 -5.50
N LEU A 29 -12.71 -16.39 -4.34
CA LEU A 29 -12.40 -17.49 -3.43
C LEU A 29 -13.03 -17.26 -2.06
N ALA A 30 -13.48 -18.32 -1.40
CA ALA A 30 -13.89 -18.20 -0.01
C ALA A 30 -12.69 -17.80 0.88
N PRO A 31 -12.89 -16.97 1.93
CA PRO A 31 -11.82 -16.56 2.85
C PRO A 31 -10.97 -17.72 3.37
N GLY A 32 -11.60 -18.84 3.75
CA GLY A 32 -10.90 -20.02 4.23
C GLY A 32 -9.98 -20.66 3.19
N GLN A 33 -10.34 -20.60 1.90
CA GLN A 33 -9.50 -21.09 0.81
C GLN A 33 -8.28 -20.19 0.63
N VAL A 34 -8.47 -18.87 0.58
CA VAL A 34 -7.35 -17.91 0.46
C VAL A 34 -6.37 -18.09 1.63
N GLN A 35 -6.89 -18.17 2.87
CA GLN A 35 -6.06 -18.40 4.05
C GLN A 35 -5.34 -19.76 4.01
N TYR A 36 -6.02 -20.82 3.56
CA TYR A 36 -5.42 -22.15 3.41
C TYR A 36 -4.24 -22.15 2.42
N HIS A 37 -4.42 -21.48 1.28
CA HIS A 37 -3.42 -21.43 0.22
C HIS A 37 -2.23 -20.55 0.60
N LEU A 38 -2.47 -19.36 1.18
CA LEU A 38 -1.41 -18.46 1.65
C LEU A 38 -0.50 -19.13 2.68
N ARG A 39 -1.06 -19.88 3.65
CA ARG A 39 -0.26 -20.63 4.64
C ARG A 39 0.68 -21.70 4.05
N ARG A 40 0.50 -22.05 2.78
CA ARG A 40 1.24 -23.10 2.06
C ARG A 40 1.92 -22.54 0.81
N LEU A 41 1.99 -21.22 0.70
CA LEU A 41 2.57 -20.53 -0.43
C LEU A 41 3.92 -19.99 0.01
N ASP A 42 4.99 -20.49 -0.60
CA ASP A 42 6.32 -19.90 -0.45
C ASP A 42 6.42 -18.66 -1.34
N GLY A 43 7.30 -17.72 -0.97
CA GLY A 43 7.55 -16.51 -1.75
C GLY A 43 6.50 -15.40 -1.59
N VAL A 44 5.55 -15.54 -0.65
CA VAL A 44 4.61 -14.49 -0.26
C VAL A 44 4.67 -14.29 1.25
N ASP A 45 4.92 -13.05 1.67
CA ASP A 45 4.98 -12.66 3.08
C ASP A 45 3.80 -11.77 3.46
N ALA A 46 3.29 -11.97 4.67
CA ALA A 46 2.33 -11.06 5.29
C ALA A 46 3.07 -10.00 6.13
N ALA A 47 2.59 -8.76 6.12
CA ALA A 47 3.04 -7.72 7.04
C ALA A 47 1.86 -6.89 7.56
N ASP A 48 1.83 -6.68 8.87
CA ASP A 48 0.84 -5.85 9.54
C ASP A 48 1.33 -4.40 9.59
N LEU A 49 0.81 -3.57 8.70
CA LEU A 49 1.24 -2.19 8.51
C LEU A 49 0.03 -1.27 8.58
N HIS A 50 0.15 -0.19 9.36
CA HIS A 50 -0.90 0.82 9.54
C HIS A 50 -2.28 0.25 9.95
N GLY A 51 -2.28 -0.84 10.72
CA GLY A 51 -3.49 -1.51 11.21
C GLY A 51 -4.18 -2.44 10.21
N ARG A 52 -3.52 -2.80 9.11
CA ARG A 52 -4.04 -3.76 8.12
C ARG A 52 -2.96 -4.77 7.73
N THR A 53 -3.38 -6.00 7.42
CA THR A 53 -2.50 -7.04 6.90
C THR A 53 -2.39 -6.91 5.39
N HIS A 54 -1.16 -6.79 4.92
CA HIS A 54 -0.79 -6.68 3.51
C HIS A 54 0.03 -7.90 3.09
N TYR A 55 -0.12 -8.34 1.83
CA TYR A 55 0.67 -9.43 1.27
C TYR A 55 1.64 -8.91 0.21
N TYR A 56 2.89 -9.37 0.29
CA TYR A 56 3.98 -8.95 -0.60
C TYR A 56 4.70 -10.17 -1.14
N PRO A 57 5.31 -10.07 -2.33
CA PRO A 57 6.35 -11.00 -2.72
C PRO A 57 7.48 -10.97 -1.68
N SER A 58 8.03 -12.13 -1.32
CA SER A 58 9.15 -12.20 -0.35
C SER A 58 10.42 -11.48 -0.86
N SER A 59 10.49 -11.17 -2.16
CA SER A 59 11.55 -10.34 -2.77
C SER A 59 11.47 -8.85 -2.38
N VAL A 60 10.32 -8.36 -1.93
CA VAL A 60 10.14 -6.96 -1.50
C VAL A 60 10.65 -6.83 -0.07
N ASP A 61 11.58 -5.90 0.17
CA ASP A 61 12.15 -5.69 1.51
C ASP A 61 11.22 -4.92 2.45
N GLU A 62 11.56 -4.87 3.75
CA GLU A 62 10.72 -4.21 4.76
C GLU A 62 10.57 -2.69 4.55
N ARG A 63 11.58 -2.02 3.95
CA ARG A 63 11.50 -0.59 3.67
C ARG A 63 10.48 -0.33 2.58
N ASP A 64 10.55 -1.08 1.49
CA ASP A 64 9.64 -0.96 0.37
C ASP A 64 8.22 -1.37 0.75
N ARG A 65 8.04 -2.41 1.58
CA ARG A 65 6.73 -2.77 2.16
C ARG A 65 6.09 -1.60 2.88
N ARG A 66 6.85 -0.89 3.73
CA ARG A 66 6.34 0.27 4.47
C ARG A 66 5.98 1.43 3.56
N ALA A 67 6.82 1.73 2.58
CA ALA A 67 6.55 2.76 1.58
C ALA A 67 5.27 2.45 0.78
N LEU A 68 5.15 1.21 0.26
CA LEU A 68 3.98 0.74 -0.47
C LEU A 68 2.71 0.79 0.39
N ALA A 69 2.81 0.36 1.65
CA ALA A 69 1.68 0.41 2.57
C ALA A 69 1.21 1.85 2.86
N ALA A 70 2.13 2.81 2.96
CA ALA A 70 1.78 4.23 3.08
C ALA A 70 1.05 4.75 1.83
N LEU A 71 1.49 4.33 0.64
CA LEU A 71 0.93 4.74 -0.66
C LEU A 71 -0.35 3.98 -1.07
N ARG A 72 -0.76 2.96 -0.31
CA ARG A 72 -2.08 2.33 -0.51
C ARG A 72 -3.24 3.27 -0.17
N ARG A 73 -3.01 4.27 0.69
CA ARG A 73 -4.02 5.29 1.01
C ARG A 73 -4.08 6.31 -0.12
N GLU A 74 -5.24 6.44 -0.75
CA GLU A 74 -5.49 7.32 -1.90
C GLU A 74 -4.96 8.74 -1.69
N THR A 75 -5.37 9.43 -0.62
CA THR A 75 -4.87 10.79 -0.34
C THR A 75 -3.36 10.89 -0.16
N ALA A 76 -2.70 9.87 0.42
CA ALA A 76 -1.25 9.87 0.57
C ALA A 76 -0.54 9.72 -0.78
N ARG A 77 -1.03 8.78 -1.61
CA ARG A 77 -0.53 8.58 -2.96
C ARG A 77 -0.73 9.83 -3.81
N ASP A 78 -1.92 10.42 -3.77
CA ASP A 78 -2.25 11.56 -4.61
C ASP A 78 -1.44 12.79 -4.17
N ALA A 79 -1.21 12.97 -2.86
CA ALA A 79 -0.29 14.00 -2.35
C ALA A 79 1.14 13.81 -2.89
N LEU A 80 1.65 12.58 -2.92
CA LEU A 80 2.96 12.30 -3.52
C LEU A 80 2.97 12.62 -5.02
N VAL A 81 1.91 12.26 -5.75
CA VAL A 81 1.77 12.57 -7.19
C VAL A 81 1.77 14.08 -7.44
N VAL A 82 1.06 14.86 -6.62
CA VAL A 82 1.07 16.33 -6.70
C VAL A 82 2.49 16.86 -6.51
N LEU A 83 3.21 16.40 -5.48
CA LEU A 83 4.58 16.84 -5.20
C LEU A 83 5.57 16.42 -6.30
N LEU A 84 5.40 15.24 -6.90
CA LEU A 84 6.22 14.81 -8.05
C LEU A 84 5.98 15.67 -9.29
N ARG A 85 4.74 16.12 -9.51
CA ARG A 85 4.36 16.95 -10.67
C ARG A 85 4.74 18.41 -10.50
N ARG A 86 4.54 18.98 -9.30
CA ARG A 86 4.71 20.41 -9.03
C ARG A 86 6.04 20.76 -8.35
N GLY A 87 6.76 19.77 -7.82
CA GLY A 87 7.90 20.00 -6.95
C GLY A 87 7.48 20.47 -5.54
N PRO A 88 8.40 21.09 -4.78
CA PRO A 88 8.12 21.58 -3.42
C PRO A 88 6.89 22.50 -3.39
N THR A 89 5.83 22.03 -2.73
CA THR A 89 4.52 22.70 -2.72
C THR A 89 4.03 22.87 -1.28
N PRO A 90 3.50 24.04 -0.90
CA PRO A 90 2.93 24.24 0.43
C PRO A 90 1.77 23.26 0.72
N PRO A 91 1.66 22.70 1.93
CA PRO A 91 0.58 21.76 2.27
C PRO A 91 -0.83 22.28 1.97
N ALA A 92 -1.07 23.58 2.15
CA ALA A 92 -2.36 24.19 1.82
C ALA A 92 -2.72 24.02 0.33
N ALA A 93 -1.78 24.31 -0.57
CA ALA A 93 -2.02 24.19 -2.01
C ALA A 93 -2.21 22.72 -2.45
N VAL A 94 -1.51 21.77 -1.81
CA VAL A 94 -1.73 20.34 -2.05
C VAL A 94 -3.13 19.93 -1.56
N ALA A 95 -3.56 20.41 -0.39
CA ALA A 95 -4.88 20.08 0.17
C ALA A 95 -6.00 20.62 -0.72
N ASP A 96 -5.85 21.85 -1.22
CA ASP A 96 -6.80 22.49 -2.13
C ASP A 96 -6.93 21.72 -3.46
N GLU A 97 -5.80 21.28 -4.03
CA GLU A 97 -5.79 20.49 -5.28
C GLU A 97 -6.43 19.10 -5.11
N LEU A 98 -6.21 18.45 -3.97
CA LEU A 98 -6.82 17.16 -3.66
C LEU A 98 -8.27 17.28 -3.18
N GLY A 99 -8.77 18.49 -2.91
CA GLY A 99 -10.10 18.70 -2.38
C GLY A 99 -10.31 18.11 -0.98
N VAL A 100 -9.26 18.03 -0.16
CA VAL A 100 -9.32 17.48 1.22
C VAL A 100 -9.04 18.56 2.25
N ALA A 101 -9.53 18.35 3.48
CA ALA A 101 -9.16 19.23 4.59
C ALA A 101 -7.65 19.19 4.84
N ARG A 102 -7.05 20.34 5.17
CA ARG A 102 -5.61 20.42 5.48
C ARG A 102 -5.21 19.45 6.61
N SER A 103 -6.03 19.30 7.65
CA SER A 103 -5.77 18.35 8.74
C SER A 103 -5.72 16.90 8.26
N THR A 104 -6.59 16.52 7.32
CA THR A 104 -6.55 15.21 6.66
C THR A 104 -5.25 15.04 5.90
N LEU A 105 -4.87 16.02 5.08
CA LEU A 105 -3.61 15.96 4.34
C LEU A 105 -2.40 15.86 5.28
N GLU A 106 -2.32 16.68 6.33
CA GLU A 106 -1.18 16.67 7.27
C GLU A 106 -1.00 15.29 7.90
N TRP A 107 -2.08 14.61 8.27
CA TRP A 107 -2.03 13.23 8.75
C TRP A 107 -1.39 12.27 7.74
N HIS A 108 -1.71 12.41 6.45
CA HIS A 108 -1.10 11.62 5.38
C HIS A 108 0.36 12.01 5.15
N LEU A 109 0.69 13.30 5.16
CA LEU A 109 2.06 13.80 4.99
C LEU A 109 2.97 13.33 6.13
N ASP A 110 2.50 13.34 7.38
CA ASP A 110 3.27 12.85 8.52
C ASP A 110 3.63 11.37 8.34
N ARG A 111 2.74 10.58 7.75
CA ARG A 111 3.07 9.20 7.41
C ARG A 111 4.09 9.08 6.28
N LEU A 112 3.96 9.87 5.23
CA LEU A 112 4.94 9.88 4.14
C LEU A 112 6.33 10.34 4.63
N VAL A 113 6.39 11.28 5.58
CA VAL A 113 7.63 11.71 6.23
C VAL A 113 8.22 10.57 7.07
N ALA A 114 7.41 9.85 7.83
CA ALA A 114 7.86 8.73 8.66
C ALA A 114 8.50 7.60 7.82
N GLU A 115 8.06 7.43 6.58
CA GLU A 115 8.65 6.46 5.63
C GLU A 115 9.72 7.08 4.70
N ASP A 116 10.18 8.30 4.97
CA ASP A 116 11.19 9.04 4.18
C ASP A 116 10.82 9.20 2.69
N LEU A 117 9.52 9.24 2.38
CA LEU A 117 9.01 9.45 1.02
C LEU A 117 8.88 10.94 0.66
N VAL A 118 8.65 11.79 1.65
CA VAL A 118 8.60 13.25 1.51
C VAL A 118 9.32 13.90 2.68
N ARG A 119 9.75 15.15 2.51
CA ARG A 119 10.32 15.96 3.59
C ARG A 119 9.62 17.31 3.65
N LYS A 120 9.45 17.83 4.86
CA LYS A 120 8.99 19.20 5.11
C LYS A 120 10.22 20.08 5.33
N SER A 121 10.37 21.12 4.52
CA SER A 121 11.35 22.19 4.71
C SER A 121 10.63 23.46 5.18
N ARG A 122 11.33 24.27 5.98
CA ARG A 122 10.87 25.61 6.35
C ARG A 122 11.18 26.61 5.25
#